data_AF-H2BSU5-F1
#
_entry.id   AF-H2BSU5-F1
#
_cell.length_a   1.000
_cell.length_b   1.000
_cell.length_c   1.000
_cell.angle_alpha   90.00
_cell.angle_beta   90.00
_cell.angle_gamma   90.00
#
_symmetry.space_group_name_H-M   'P 1'
#
loop_
_entity.id
_entity.type
_entity.pdbx_description
1 polymer ?
#
loop_
_entity_poly.entity_id
_entity_poly.type
_entity_poly.pdbx_seq_one_letter_code
_entity_poly.pdbx_strand_id
1 'polypeptide(L)'
;MWHEDSMCHPSFGDLVSNKNGIAVWKTKLHKNLNLKFNYDLLKKGVNAKDDLVLVFKMSIISMLTKKMVRKGTFMFTRTWKKHGDI
;
A
#
# COMPACT_ATOMS: atom_id res chain seq x y z
N MET A 1 6.17 -1.29 -10.85
CA MET A 1 5.51 -2.33 -10.02
C MET A 1 3.98 -2.33 -10.19
N TRP A 2 3.32 -1.19 -10.40
CA TRP A 2 1.89 -1.19 -10.74
C TRP A 2 1.71 -1.54 -12.23
N HIS A 3 0.83 -2.51 -12.50
CA HIS A 3 0.33 -2.85 -13.84
C HIS A 3 -0.73 -1.82 -14.28
N GLU A 4 -0.99 -1.71 -15.59
CA GLU A 4 -2.04 -0.82 -16.12
C GLU A 4 -3.44 -1.20 -15.60
N ASP A 5 -3.66 -2.49 -15.29
CA ASP A 5 -4.91 -2.98 -14.71
C ASP A 5 -4.92 -2.99 -13.18
N SER A 6 -3.96 -2.34 -12.53
CA SER A 6 -3.91 -2.30 -11.06
C SER A 6 -5.14 -1.59 -10.50
N MET A 7 -5.67 -2.12 -9.40
CA MET A 7 -6.72 -1.49 -8.61
C MET A 7 -6.30 -1.43 -7.15
N CYS A 8 -6.58 -0.32 -6.49
CA CYS A 8 -6.25 -0.09 -5.09
C CYS A 8 -7.40 0.61 -4.37
N HIS A 9 -7.64 0.21 -3.12
CA HIS A 9 -8.59 0.85 -2.20
C HIS A 9 -7.84 1.42 -0.99
N PRO A 10 -7.22 2.61 -1.11
CA PRO A 10 -6.39 3.18 -0.05
C PRO A 10 -7.19 3.67 1.17
N SER A 11 -8.49 3.92 0.99
CA SER A 11 -9.48 4.29 2.01
C SER A 11 -10.75 3.49 1.74
N PHE A 12 -11.55 3.21 2.77
CA PHE A 12 -12.87 2.58 2.58
C PHE A 12 -13.72 3.44 1.64
N GLY A 13 -13.96 2.95 0.42
CA GLY A 13 -14.82 3.58 -0.59
C GLY A 13 -14.11 4.24 -1.77
N ASP A 14 -12.82 4.58 -1.66
CA ASP A 14 -12.09 5.21 -2.77
C ASP A 14 -11.44 4.15 -3.66
N LEU A 15 -11.83 4.08 -4.94
CA LEU A 15 -11.12 3.27 -5.94
C LEU A 15 -10.08 4.14 -6.65
N VAL A 16 -8.82 3.71 -6.61
CA VAL A 16 -7.75 4.24 -7.45
C VAL A 16 -7.33 3.13 -8.41
N SER A 17 -7.64 3.31 -9.68
CA SER A 17 -7.33 2.36 -10.74
C SER A 17 -6.19 2.86 -11.63
N ASN A 18 -5.58 1.90 -12.33
CA ASN A 18 -4.49 2.03 -13.27
C ASN A 18 -3.19 2.66 -12.74
N LYS A 19 -2.12 2.47 -13.51
CA LYS A 19 -0.77 2.90 -13.12
C LYS A 19 -0.69 4.43 -12.94
N ASN A 20 -1.33 5.19 -13.83
CA ASN A 20 -1.33 6.65 -13.80
C ASN A 20 -2.14 7.21 -12.63
N GLY A 21 -3.35 6.68 -12.39
CA GLY A 21 -4.20 7.08 -11.26
C GLY A 21 -3.49 6.84 -9.92
N ILE A 22 -2.82 5.70 -9.78
CA ILE A 22 -2.01 5.40 -8.59
C ILE A 22 -0.83 6.36 -8.45
N ALA A 23 -0.14 6.71 -9.55
CA ALA A 23 0.97 7.68 -9.50
C ALA A 23 0.50 9.07 -9.04
N VAL A 24 -0.64 9.55 -9.55
CA VAL A 24 -1.25 10.82 -9.12
C VAL A 24 -1.67 10.76 -7.65
N TRP A 25 -2.32 9.69 -7.22
CA TRP A 25 -2.74 9.50 -5.83
C TRP A 25 -1.56 9.49 -4.87
N LYS A 26 -0.48 8.76 -5.18
CA LYS A 26 0.74 8.75 -4.38
C LYS A 26 1.33 10.14 -4.23
N THR A 27 1.38 10.91 -5.32
CA THR A 27 1.92 12.27 -5.29
C THR A 27 1.09 13.15 -4.36
N LYS A 28 -0.24 13.00 -4.35
CA LYS A 28 -1.14 13.70 -3.41
C LYS A 28 -0.87 13.31 -1.95
N LEU A 29 -0.65 12.03 -1.67
CA LEU A 29 -0.36 11.53 -0.31
C LEU A 29 0.93 12.12 0.27
N HIS A 30 1.96 12.30 -0.57
CA HIS A 30 3.27 12.80 -0.16
C HIS A 30 3.44 14.33 -0.31
N LYS A 31 2.36 15.09 -0.56
CA LYS A 31 2.44 16.56 -0.68
C LYS A 31 2.97 17.24 0.58
N ASN A 32 2.68 16.70 1.76
CA ASN A 32 3.16 17.26 3.01
C ASN A 32 4.47 16.61 3.43
N LEU A 33 5.57 17.29 3.12
CA LEU A 33 6.94 16.84 3.42
C LEU A 33 7.28 16.80 4.91
N ASN A 34 6.46 17.41 5.76
CA ASN A 34 6.64 17.38 7.22
C ASN A 34 6.04 16.13 7.88
N LEU A 35 5.28 15.31 7.15
CA LEU A 35 4.79 14.03 7.64
C LEU A 35 5.90 12.98 7.53
N LYS A 36 6.39 12.52 8.68
CA LYS A 36 7.25 11.34 8.74
C LYS A 36 6.40 10.11 9.03
N PHE A 37 6.56 9.08 8.21
CA PHE A 37 5.89 7.80 8.38
C PHE A 37 6.91 6.77 8.85
N ASN A 38 6.62 6.07 9.93
CA ASN A 38 7.30 4.82 10.28
C ASN A 38 6.37 3.64 10.02
N TYR A 39 6.94 2.54 9.55
CA TYR A 39 6.24 1.32 9.18
C TYR A 39 6.88 0.13 9.88
N ASP A 40 6.13 -0.51 10.78
CA ASP A 40 6.56 -1.72 11.47
C ASP A 40 5.65 -2.89 11.05
N LEU A 41 6.23 -3.89 10.39
CA LEU A 41 5.52 -5.11 10.00
C LEU A 41 5.36 -6.02 11.23
N LEU A 42 4.11 -6.28 11.66
CA LEU A 42 3.83 -7.17 12.79
C LEU A 42 3.69 -8.62 12.36
N LYS A 43 2.91 -8.86 11.30
CA LYS A 43 2.61 -10.21 10.80
C LYS A 43 2.41 -10.18 9.30
N LYS A 44 2.83 -11.25 8.64
CA LYS A 44 2.67 -11.45 7.20
C LYS A 44 2.22 -12.88 6.93
N GLY A 45 1.20 -13.02 6.08
CA GLY A 45 0.81 -14.28 5.45
C GLY A 45 1.01 -14.17 3.95
N VAL A 46 1.47 -15.25 3.32
CA VAL A 46 1.65 -15.33 1.86
C VAL A 46 0.98 -16.60 1.39
N ASN A 47 0.18 -16.48 0.33
CA ASN A 47 -0.35 -17.62 -0.41
C ASN A 47 0.01 -17.43 -1.87
N ALA A 48 0.67 -18.43 -2.46
CA ALA A 48 1.09 -18.41 -3.86
C ALA A 48 0.40 -19.55 -4.61
N LYS A 49 -0.09 -19.26 -5.81
CA LYS A 49 -0.68 -20.22 -6.72
C LYS A 49 -0.36 -19.81 -8.15
N ASP A 50 0.36 -20.68 -8.87
CA ASP A 50 0.86 -20.41 -10.21
C ASP A 50 1.61 -19.07 -10.25
N ASP A 51 1.24 -18.16 -11.16
CA ASP A 51 1.82 -16.83 -11.30
C ASP A 51 1.25 -15.79 -10.31
N LEU A 52 0.35 -16.18 -9.41
CA LEU A 52 -0.33 -15.29 -8.48
C LEU A 52 0.24 -15.42 -7.07
N VAL A 53 0.51 -14.30 -6.41
CA VAL A 53 0.87 -14.24 -4.99
C VAL A 53 -0.03 -13.26 -4.26
N LEU A 54 -0.81 -13.76 -3.30
CA LEU A 54 -1.60 -12.96 -2.39
C LEU A 54 -0.85 -12.78 -1.07
N VAL A 55 -0.72 -11.53 -0.63
CA VAL A 55 0.01 -11.17 0.58
C VAL A 55 -0.91 -10.41 1.52
N PHE A 56 -1.04 -10.93 2.75
CA PHE A 56 -1.72 -10.28 3.85
C PHE A 56 -0.68 -9.74 4.82
N LYS A 57 -0.78 -8.47 5.22
CA LYS A 57 0.15 -7.85 6.17
C LYS A 57 -0.63 -7.08 7.22
N MET A 58 -0.29 -7.33 8.47
CA MET A 58 -0.68 -6.46 9.57
C MET A 58 0.52 -5.60 9.93
N SER A 59 0.32 -4.29 10.03
CA SER A 59 1.42 -3.35 10.26
C SER A 59 0.98 -2.20 11.14
N ILE A 60 1.91 -1.70 11.95
CA ILE A 60 1.75 -0.45 12.66
C ILE A 60 2.27 0.65 11.75
N ILE A 61 1.45 1.67 11.52
CA ILE A 61 1.87 2.91 10.88
C ILE A 61 1.87 4.00 11.93
N SER A 62 3.03 4.62 12.11
CA SER A 62 3.19 5.80 12.96
C SER A 62 3.41 7.02 12.09
N MET A 63 2.59 8.05 12.28
CA MET A 63 2.69 9.35 11.63
C MET A 63 3.18 10.36 12.67
N LEU A 64 4.35 10.93 12.43
CA LEU A 64 4.90 12.02 13.23
C LEU A 64 4.67 13.34 12.50
N THR A 65 4.08 14.28 13.23
CA THR A 65 4.06 15.70 12.91
C THR A 65 4.81 16.45 14.01
N LYS A 66 5.15 17.73 13.80
CA LYS A 66 5.83 18.55 14.83
C LYS A 66 5.09 18.64 16.18
N LYS A 67 3.79 18.34 16.22
CA LYS A 67 2.93 18.51 17.41
C LYS A 67 2.29 17.22 17.92
N MET A 68 2.28 16.14 17.14
CA MET A 68 1.50 14.94 17.46
C MET A 68 2.09 13.69 16.78
N VAL A 69 2.07 12.59 17.53
CA VAL A 69 2.26 11.23 17.01
C VAL A 69 0.90 10.56 16.90
N ARG A 70 0.52 10.13 15.69
CA ARG A 70 -0.63 9.23 15.48
C ARG A 70 -0.10 7.85 15.17
N LYS A 71 -0.63 6.83 15.84
CA LYS A 71 -0.26 5.43 15.64
C LYS A 71 -1.52 4.63 15.34
N GLY A 72 -1.49 3.81 14.29
CA GLY A 72 -2.61 2.94 13.94
C GLY A 72 -2.13 1.57 13.49
N THR A 73 -2.92 0.55 13.78
CA THR A 73 -2.73 -0.80 13.25
C THR A 73 -3.58 -0.93 11.99
N PHE A 74 -2.95 -1.34 10.89
CA PHE A 74 -3.57 -1.48 9.59
C PHE A 74 -3.36 -2.89 9.06
N MET A 75 -4.40 -3.41 8.39
CA MET A 75 -4.33 -4.64 7.63
C MET A 75 -4.33 -4.29 6.14
N PHE A 76 -3.36 -4.84 5.42
CA PHE A 76 -3.19 -4.65 3.99
C PHE A 76 -3.28 -5.99 3.29
N THR A 77 -4.03 -6.01 2.19
CA THR A 77 -4.04 -7.10 1.23
C THR A 77 -3.41 -6.61 -0.05
N ARG A 78 -2.46 -7.37 -0.59
CA ARG A 78 -1.85 -7.08 -1.89
C ARG A 78 -1.75 -8.35 -2.72
N THR A 79 -2.20 -8.26 -3.96
CA THR A 79 -2.01 -9.29 -4.97
C THR A 79 -0.86 -8.91 -5.88
N TRP A 80 0.00 -9.87 -6.18
CA TRP A 80 1.02 -9.78 -7.22
C TRP A 80 0.71 -10.83 -8.28
N LYS A 81 0.96 -10.49 -9.53
CA LYS A 81 0.91 -11.42 -10.65
C LYS A 81 2.23 -11.32 -11.40
N LYS A 82 2.86 -12.45 -11.72
CA LYS A 82 4.00 -12.49 -12.62
C LYS A 82 3.52 -12.06 -14.01
N HIS A 83 4.25 -11.15 -14.65
CA HIS A 83 4.01 -10.72 -16.02
C HIS A 83 5.31 -10.89 -16.81
N GLY A 84 5.24 -11.66 -17.90
CA GLY A 84 6.41 -12.04 -18.70
C GLY A 84 7.21 -13.23 -18.12
N ASP A 85 8.20 -13.69 -18.88
CA ASP A 85 8.94 -14.94 -18.62
C ASP A 85 10.21 -14.79 -17.78
N ILE A 86 10.50 -13.60 -17.24
CA ILE A 86 11.75 -13.37 -16.50
C ILE A 86 11.70 -14.01 -15.10
#